data_AF-A0A969ZNV6-F1
#
_entry.id   AF-A0A969ZNV6-F1
#
_cell.length_a   1.000
_cell.length_b   1.000
_cell.length_c   1.000
_cell.angle_alpha   90.00
_cell.angle_beta   90.00
_cell.angle_gamma   90.00
#
_symmetry.space_group_name_H-M   'P 1'
#
loop_
_entity.id
_entity.type
_entity.pdbx_description
1 polymer ?
#
loop_
_entity_poly.entity_id
_entity_poly.type
_entity_poly.pdbx_seq_one_letter_code
_entity_poly.pdbx_strand_id
1 'polypeptide(L)'
;MKEDYIYNYLLKGVKTIGIIGTDNISNTSELVYHLLDKCNISATLIGKRRTKINKKEYKIKFSLLDSIEYYKYLCEMWKEKVQVLIIEIPIDYKLDENYNHIKFDIILHTNIQSDNL
;
A
#
# COMPACT_ATOMS: atom_id res chain seq x y z
N MET A 1 6.51 12.92 14.73
CA MET A 1 5.91 14.27 14.73
C MET A 1 6.08 15.04 13.41
N LYS A 2 7.30 15.26 12.87
CA LYS A 2 7.45 15.89 11.54
C LYS A 2 7.02 14.97 10.39
N GLU A 3 7.35 13.69 10.45
CA GLU A 3 7.01 12.72 9.41
C GLU A 3 5.48 12.54 9.31
N ASP A 4 4.79 12.34 10.43
CA ASP A 4 3.32 12.20 10.49
C ASP A 4 2.59 13.33 9.77
N TYR A 5 3.07 14.58 9.89
CA TYR A 5 2.46 15.72 9.20
C TYR A 5 2.51 15.57 7.68
N ILE A 6 3.64 15.11 7.15
CA ILE A 6 3.83 14.98 5.71
C ILE A 6 2.98 13.82 5.17
N TYR A 7 2.97 12.67 5.84
CA TYR A 7 2.10 11.55 5.47
C TYR A 7 0.63 11.95 5.49
N ASN A 8 0.17 12.64 6.54
CA ASN A 8 -1.20 13.14 6.61
C ASN A 8 -1.53 14.14 5.50
N TYR A 9 -0.57 14.97 5.08
CA TYR A 9 -0.76 15.90 3.97
C TYR A 9 -0.86 15.17 2.63
N LEU A 10 0.04 14.23 2.34
CA LEU A 10 0.08 13.48 1.08
C LEU A 10 -1.11 12.53 0.94
N LEU A 11 -1.62 11.99 2.05
CA LEU A 11 -2.77 11.07 2.08
C LEU A 11 -4.10 11.77 2.33
N LYS A 12 -4.13 13.10 2.40
CA LYS A 12 -5.37 13.84 2.68
C LYS A 12 -6.42 13.58 1.60
N GLY A 13 -7.54 12.96 1.99
CA GLY A 13 -8.64 12.64 1.08
C GLY A 13 -8.42 11.38 0.23
N VAL A 14 -7.32 10.65 0.47
CA VAL A 14 -7.04 9.35 -0.14
C VAL A 14 -7.63 8.26 0.75
N LYS A 15 -8.35 7.30 0.15
CA LYS A 15 -8.79 6.09 0.86
C LYS A 15 -7.62 5.11 0.99
N THR A 16 -7.32 4.64 2.20
CA THR A 16 -6.17 3.75 2.45
C THR A 16 -6.62 2.33 2.77
N ILE A 17 -6.06 1.35 2.08
CA ILE A 17 -6.37 -0.08 2.21
C ILE A 17 -5.08 -0.83 2.53
N GLY A 18 -5.03 -1.48 3.69
CA GLY A 18 -3.96 -2.41 4.05
C GLY A 18 -4.41 -3.84 3.80
N ILE A 19 -3.59 -4.64 3.13
CA ILE A 19 -3.86 -6.07 2.89
C ILE A 19 -2.79 -6.88 3.59
N ILE A 20 -3.19 -7.72 4.54
CA ILE A 20 -2.32 -8.51 5.40
C ILE A 20 -2.74 -9.98 5.42
N GLY A 21 -1.78 -10.87 5.63
CA GLY A 21 -1.99 -12.31 5.86
C GLY A 21 -0.73 -13.13 5.56
N THR A 22 -0.82 -14.45 5.69
CA THR A 22 0.30 -15.35 5.37
C THR A 22 0.44 -15.53 3.85
N ASP A 23 -0.69 -15.77 3.17
CA ASP A 23 -0.74 -16.04 1.73
C ASP A 23 -1.75 -15.15 0.99
N ASN A 24 -1.67 -15.19 -0.35
CA ASN A 24 -2.61 -14.55 -1.28
C ASN A 24 -2.74 -13.03 -1.16
N ILE A 25 -1.86 -12.35 -0.41
CA ILE A 25 -1.83 -10.88 -0.31
C ILE A 25 -1.73 -10.25 -1.70
N SER A 26 -0.71 -10.63 -2.48
CA SER A 26 -0.48 -9.99 -3.78
C SER A 26 -1.55 -10.30 -4.83
N ASN A 27 -2.18 -11.48 -4.76
CA ASN A 27 -3.31 -11.78 -5.65
C ASN A 27 -4.54 -10.95 -5.29
N THR A 28 -4.80 -10.79 -3.99
CA THR A 28 -5.92 -9.99 -3.48
C THR A 28 -5.71 -8.51 -3.79
N SER A 29 -4.50 -7.99 -3.58
CA SER A 29 -4.15 -6.60 -3.87
C SER A 29 -4.31 -6.26 -5.35
N GLU A 30 -3.87 -7.16 -6.24
CA GLU A 30 -4.02 -7.04 -7.68
C GLU A 30 -5.49 -7.10 -8.11
N LEU A 31 -6.29 -7.98 -7.50
CA LEU A 31 -7.72 -8.04 -7.78
C LEU A 31 -8.43 -6.74 -7.38
N VAL A 32 -8.15 -6.23 -6.18
CA VAL A 32 -8.70 -4.95 -5.70
C VAL A 32 -8.29 -3.82 -6.64
N TYR A 33 -6.99 -3.73 -6.97
CA TYR A 33 -6.48 -2.73 -7.90
C TYR A 33 -7.18 -2.80 -9.26
N HIS A 34 -7.33 -4.00 -9.82
CA HIS A 34 -7.99 -4.21 -11.10
C HIS A 34 -9.45 -3.79 -11.08
N LEU A 35 -10.18 -4.09 -10.01
CA LEU A 35 -11.58 -3.67 -9.84
C LEU A 35 -11.69 -2.14 -9.77
N LEU A 36 -10.80 -1.47 -9.06
CA LEU A 36 -10.77 0.00 -9.00
C LEU A 36 -10.52 0.61 -10.40
N ASP A 37 -9.55 0.08 -11.15
CA ASP A 37 -9.28 0.52 -12.52
C ASP A 37 -10.50 0.33 -13.44
N LYS A 38 -11.20 -0.82 -13.33
CA LYS A 38 -12.45 -1.06 -14.08
C LYS A 38 -13.58 -0.09 -13.72
N CYS A 39 -13.60 0.40 -12.49
CA CYS A 39 -14.53 1.43 -12.03
C CYS A 39 -14.06 2.86 -12.35
N ASN A 40 -12.95 3.03 -13.08
CA ASN A 40 -12.30 4.32 -13.34
C ASN A 40 -11.93 5.08 -12.04
N ILE A 41 -11.58 4.34 -10.98
CA ILE A 41 -11.09 4.91 -9.73
C ILE A 41 -9.57 4.94 -9.77
N SER A 42 -9.00 6.14 -9.64
CA SER A 42 -7.55 6.37 -9.64
C SER A 42 -6.92 5.71 -8.41
N ALA A 43 -5.95 4.81 -8.62
CA ALA A 43 -5.43 3.95 -7.56
C ALA A 43 -3.90 3.80 -7.62
N THR A 44 -3.32 3.59 -6.44
CA THR A 44 -1.93 3.16 -6.25
C THR A 44 -1.91 1.83 -5.52
N LEU A 45 -1.11 0.87 -6.00
CA LEU A 45 -0.79 -0.38 -5.30
C LEU A 45 0.70 -0.38 -4.97
N ILE A 46 1.03 -0.40 -3.69
CA ILE A 46 2.38 -0.65 -3.18
C ILE A 46 2.44 -2.12 -2.75
N GLY A 47 3.06 -2.96 -3.58
CA GLY A 47 3.22 -4.38 -3.31
C GLY A 47 4.67 -4.80 -3.06
N LYS A 48 4.90 -6.08 -2.78
CA LYS A 48 6.25 -6.62 -2.49
C LYS A 48 7.22 -6.57 -3.69
N ARG A 49 6.71 -6.62 -4.92
CA ARG A 49 7.53 -6.75 -6.15
C ARG A 49 7.42 -5.55 -7.09
N ARG A 50 6.33 -4.80 -6.97
CA ARG A 50 6.02 -3.69 -7.87
C ARG A 50 5.14 -2.66 -7.17
N THR A 51 5.34 -1.42 -7.57
CA THR A 51 4.40 -0.34 -7.30
C THR A 51 3.66 -0.01 -8.58
N LYS A 52 2.34 0.13 -8.52
CA LYS A 52 1.51 0.62 -9.63
C LYS A 52 0.87 1.94 -9.23
N ILE A 53 0.89 2.91 -10.14
CA ILE A 53 0.21 4.20 -9.99
C ILE A 53 -0.57 4.42 -11.28
N ASN A 54 -1.89 4.25 -11.25
CA ASN A 54 -2.75 4.27 -12.42
C ASN A 54 -2.29 3.29 -13.53
N LYS A 55 -1.77 3.80 -14.66
CA LYS A 55 -1.28 2.96 -15.76
C LYS A 55 0.24 2.74 -15.72
N LYS A 56 0.94 3.33 -14.75
CA LYS A 56 2.39 3.24 -14.59
C LYS A 56 2.73 2.09 -13.63
N GLU A 57 3.74 1.32 -13.98
CA GLU A 57 4.27 0.24 -13.15
C GLU A 57 5.77 0.44 -12.91
N TYR A 58 6.18 0.31 -11.65
CA TYR A 58 7.56 0.46 -11.19
C TYR A 58 7.99 -0.86 -10.56
N LYS A 59 9.08 -1.45 -11.05
CA LYS A 59 9.67 -2.63 -10.40
C LYS A 59 10.38 -2.21 -9.12
N ILE A 60 10.14 -2.94 -8.04
CA ILE A 60 10.83 -2.74 -6.77
C ILE A 60 12.01 -3.73 -6.71
N LYS A 61 13.18 -3.26 -6.28
CA LYS A 61 14.39 -4.09 -6.19
C LYS A 61 14.38 -5.01 -4.96
N PHE A 62 13.71 -4.61 -3.89
CA PHE A 62 13.66 -5.33 -2.63
C PHE A 62 12.22 -5.63 -2.24
N SER A 63 12.03 -6.70 -1.48
CA SER A 63 10.70 -7.05 -0.93
C SER A 63 10.15 -6.04 0.07
N LEU A 64 11.00 -5.11 0.51
CA LEU A 64 10.64 -4.03 1.40
C LEU A 64 11.09 -2.70 0.78
N LEU A 65 10.18 -1.74 0.74
CA LEU A 65 10.52 -0.35 0.45
C LEU A 65 11.13 0.29 1.69
N ASP A 66 12.29 0.94 1.52
CA ASP A 66 12.76 1.85 2.55
C ASP A 66 11.87 3.10 2.62
N SER A 67 12.03 3.89 3.68
CA SER A 67 11.23 5.10 3.91
C SER A 67 11.36 6.13 2.77
N ILE A 68 12.50 6.16 2.07
CA ILE A 68 12.74 7.11 0.97
C ILE A 68 11.97 6.68 -0.28
N GLU A 69 12.02 5.40 -0.65
CA GLU A 69 11.27 4.85 -1.77
C GLU A 69 9.77 4.93 -1.52
N TYR A 70 9.34 4.64 -0.29
CA TYR A 70 7.94 4.76 0.11
C TYR A 70 7.46 6.21 -0.04
N TYR A 71 8.22 7.17 0.51
CA TYR A 71 7.92 8.59 0.38
C TYR A 71 7.89 9.09 -1.07
N LYS A 72 8.80 8.59 -1.91
CA LYS A 72 8.81 8.89 -3.34
C LYS A 72 7.50 8.46 -4.01
N TYR A 73 7.02 7.25 -3.75
CA TYR A 73 5.76 6.78 -4.34
C TYR A 73 4.56 7.58 -3.81
N LEU A 74 4.56 7.96 -2.53
CA LEU A 74 3.53 8.84 -1.98
C LEU A 74 3.50 10.22 -2.65
N CYS A 75 4.66 10.81 -2.91
CA CYS A 75 4.77 12.06 -3.66
C CYS A 75 4.22 11.92 -5.09
N GLU A 76 4.57 10.83 -5.78
CA GLU A 76 4.12 10.59 -7.15
C GLU A 76 2.60 10.37 -7.21
N MET A 77 2.02 9.57 -6.31
CA MET A 77 0.56 9.38 -6.29
C MET A 77 -0.20 10.65 -5.93
N TRP A 78 0.38 11.52 -5.09
CA TRP A 78 -0.22 12.81 -4.72
C TRP A 78 -0.28 13.75 -5.93
N LYS A 79 0.80 13.81 -6.73
CA LYS A 79 0.81 14.56 -8.00
C LYS A 79 -0.23 14.05 -8.99
N GLU A 80 -0.40 12.74 -9.05
CA GLU A 80 -1.38 12.05 -9.91
C GLU A 80 -2.82 12.11 -9.36
N LYS A 81 -3.03 12.74 -8.19
CA LYS A 81 -4.34 12.88 -7.53
C LYS A 81 -5.07 11.54 -7.37
N VAL A 82 -4.30 10.53 -6.96
CA VAL A 82 -4.83 9.19 -6.69
C VAL A 82 -5.88 9.23 -5.58
N GLN A 83 -6.95 8.44 -5.75
CA GLN A 83 -8.08 8.38 -4.82
C GLN A 83 -7.93 7.25 -3.80
N VAL A 84 -7.26 6.16 -4.17
CA VAL A 84 -7.10 4.98 -3.32
C VAL A 84 -5.64 4.53 -3.26
N LEU A 85 -5.13 4.30 -2.06
CA LEU A 85 -3.84 3.67 -1.80
C LEU A 85 -4.07 2.27 -1.24
N ILE A 86 -3.50 1.27 -1.92
CA ILE A 86 -3.46 -0.13 -1.48
C ILE A 86 -2.03 -0.47 -1.09
N ILE A 87 -1.85 -1.05 0.09
CA ILE A 87 -0.53 -1.45 0.61
C ILE A 87 -0.60 -2.92 0.99
N GLU A 88 0.31 -3.72 0.43
CA GLU A 88 0.59 -5.06 0.93
C GLU A 88 1.43 -4.95 2.21
N ILE A 89 0.93 -5.53 3.30
CA ILE A 89 1.57 -5.51 4.61
C ILE A 89 2.05 -6.93 4.91
N PRO A 90 3.37 -7.18 4.97
CA PRO A 90 3.92 -8.48 5.35
C PRO A 90 3.57 -8.85 6.79
N ILE A 91 3.37 -10.14 7.09
CA ILE A 91 2.92 -10.62 8.41
C ILE A 91 3.99 -10.47 9.51
N ASP A 92 5.26 -10.52 9.12
CA ASP A 92 6.43 -10.31 9.98
C ASP A 92 6.68 -8.83 10.31
N TYR A 93 5.91 -7.93 9.70
CA TYR A 93 6.01 -6.50 9.97
C TYR A 93 5.15 -6.11 11.14
N LYS A 94 5.80 -5.58 12.18
CA LYS A 94 5.13 -4.84 13.24
C LYS A 94 4.47 -3.61 12.63
N LEU A 95 3.16 -3.71 12.40
CA LEU A 95 2.32 -2.63 11.88
C LEU A 95 2.60 -1.30 12.62
N ASP A 96 2.73 -1.39 13.94
CA ASP A 96 2.95 -0.26 14.84
C ASP A 96 4.32 0.41 14.71
N GLU A 97 5.31 -0.27 14.13
CA GLU A 97 6.66 0.31 13.94
C GLU A 97 6.80 0.93 12.55
N ASN A 98 6.29 0.25 11.51
CA ASN A 98 6.57 0.62 10.12
C ASN A 98 5.44 1.39 9.43
N TYR A 99 4.21 1.32 9.96
CA TYR A 99 3.03 1.92 9.33
C TYR A 99 2.22 2.81 10.29
N ASN A 100 2.75 3.12 11.48
CA ASN A 100 2.08 3.96 12.48
C ASN A 100 1.67 5.35 11.99
N HIS A 101 2.33 5.87 10.96
CA HIS A 101 2.07 7.16 10.35
C HIS A 101 0.96 7.08 9.28
N ILE A 102 0.43 5.89 8.98
CA ILE A 102 -0.66 5.67 8.03
C ILE A 102 -1.90 5.25 8.79
N LYS A 103 -2.94 6.06 8.68
CA LYS A 103 -4.28 5.68 9.13
C LYS A 103 -4.94 4.88 8.02
N PHE A 104 -5.15 3.60 8.25
CA PHE A 104 -5.87 2.73 7.32
C PHE A 104 -7.38 2.89 7.49
N ASP A 105 -8.08 3.19 6.40
CA ASP A 105 -9.54 3.16 6.37
C ASP A 105 -10.09 1.73 6.37
N ILE A 106 -9.38 0.82 5.72
CA ILE A 106 -9.75 -0.58 5.55
C ILE A 106 -8.51 -1.44 5.78
N ILE A 107 -8.64 -2.45 6.62
CA ILE A 107 -7.68 -3.55 6.71
C ILE A 107 -8.38 -4.82 6.22
N LEU A 108 -7.84 -5.43 5.17
CA LEU A 108 -8.31 -6.71 4.65
C LEU A 108 -7.33 -7.78 5.08
N HIS A 109 -7.84 -8.76 5.79
CA HIS A 109 -7.08 -9.90 6.26
C HIS A 109 -7.37 -11.12 5.38
N THR A 110 -6.37 -11.63 4.64
CA THR A 110 -6.58 -12.75 3.70
C THR A 110 -6.71 -14.08 4.43
N ASN A 111 -5.69 -14.47 5.19
CA ASN A 111 -5.63 -15.66 6.04
C ASN A 111 -4.52 -15.53 7.09
N ILE A 112 -4.63 -16.31 8.15
CA ILE A 112 -3.49 -16.67 9.02
C ILE A 112 -3.37 -18.17 8.89
N GLN A 113 -2.28 -18.63 8.31
CA GLN A 113 -1.83 -19.98 8.54
C GLN A 113 -0.78 -19.93 9.64
N SER A 114 -0.76 -20.95 10.49
CA SER A 114 0.41 -21.20 11.31
C SER A 114 1.56 -21.48 10.34
N ASP A 115 2.43 -20.49 10.12
CA ASP A 115 3.80 -20.81 9.73
C ASP A 115 4.27 -21.78 10.82
N ASN A 116 4.54 -23.03 10.42
CA ASN A 116 5.02 -24.04 11.34
C ASN A 116 6.22 -23.44 12.08
N LEU A 117 6.04 -23.20 13.38
CA LEU A 117 7.08 -22.77 14.31
C LEU A 117 8.34 -23.63 14.14
#